data_AF-A0A8T4BXT8-F1
#
_entry.id   AF-A0A8T4BXT8-F1
#
_cell.length_a   1.000
_cell.length_b   1.000
_cell.length_c   1.000
_cell.angle_alpha   90.00
_cell.angle_beta   90.00
_cell.angle_gamma   90.00
#
_symmetry.space_group_name_H-M   'P 1'
#
loop_
_entity.id
_entity.type
_entity.pdbx_description
1 polymer ?
#
loop_
_entity_poly.entity_id
_entity_poly.type
_entity_poly.pdbx_seq_one_letter_code
_entity_poly.pdbx_strand_id
1 'polypeptide(L)'
;MIIITLFTRTIGFKRMLSVLFQGILISGILTFFLYKFLAIFGADVRSALINGWIIGPAEELFKLLPISLAVYLLYKKRKSFPNASDFLIMSVLAGSGFSIIEKTFWGEVSFPFTYGPRIGGLYFFPDALGIMVNGRAFGYIGHAAATGLVGMALGIAFYIQRKTKKQWVWAIPALVYIWVSVEHALLNSYYANGTKALLKLGGGLVTPWIFLVFLAAMLIIDLYNLFSWLAKRPQAKQVLKKSEASFFKTLHVFNILASKEKVE
;
A
#
# COMPACT_ATOMS: atom_id res chain seq x y z
N MET A 1 -4.70 -1.71 -9.09
CA MET A 1 -5.14 -0.58 -8.24
C MET A 1 -5.57 0.64 -9.03
N ILE A 2 -4.69 1.27 -9.84
CA ILE A 2 -5.00 2.51 -10.58
C ILE A 2 -6.28 2.42 -11.42
N ILE A 3 -6.50 1.30 -12.12
CA ILE A 3 -7.70 1.09 -12.95
C ILE A 3 -8.97 1.08 -12.09
N ILE A 4 -8.93 0.41 -10.94
CA ILE A 4 -10.09 0.21 -10.06
C ILE A 4 -10.50 1.52 -9.38
N THR A 5 -9.53 2.38 -9.05
CA THR A 5 -9.77 3.65 -8.35
C THR A 5 -9.84 4.86 -9.29
N LEU A 6 -9.75 4.65 -10.61
CA LEU A 6 -9.63 5.72 -11.60
C LEU A 6 -10.77 6.73 -11.51
N PHE A 7 -11.99 6.24 -11.30
CA PHE A 7 -13.21 7.05 -11.28
C PHE A 7 -13.48 7.76 -9.95
N THR A 8 -12.77 7.39 -8.89
CA THR A 8 -12.97 7.93 -7.54
C THR A 8 -11.76 8.72 -7.04
N ARG A 9 -10.66 8.75 -7.79
CA ARG A 9 -9.44 9.48 -7.44
C ARG A 9 -9.64 10.99 -7.47
N THR A 10 -9.16 11.70 -6.44
CA THR A 10 -9.19 13.19 -6.39
C THR A 10 -7.80 13.84 -6.47
N ILE A 11 -6.75 13.01 -6.40
CA ILE A 11 -5.36 13.45 -6.56
C ILE A 11 -4.92 13.40 -8.03
N GLY A 12 -4.16 14.40 -8.46
CA GLY A 12 -3.59 14.47 -9.80
C GLY A 12 -2.30 13.66 -9.93
N PHE A 13 -1.94 13.30 -11.17
CA PHE A 13 -0.75 12.51 -11.47
C PHE A 13 0.55 13.13 -10.95
N LYS A 14 0.73 14.45 -11.05
CA LYS A 14 1.90 15.16 -10.50
C LYS A 14 2.09 14.89 -9.00
N ARG A 15 0.99 14.82 -8.23
CA ARG A 15 1.05 14.52 -6.79
C ARG A 15 1.41 13.06 -6.55
N MET A 16 0.86 12.13 -7.33
CA MET A 16 1.22 10.72 -7.27
C MET A 16 2.73 10.54 -7.47
N LEU A 17 3.28 11.13 -8.53
CA LEU A 17 4.71 11.07 -8.82
C LEU A 17 5.55 11.72 -7.71
N SER A 18 5.11 12.86 -7.19
CA SER A 18 5.75 13.49 -6.03
C SER A 18 5.77 12.60 -4.79
N VAL A 19 4.71 11.84 -4.50
CA VAL A 19 4.67 10.93 -3.34
C VAL A 19 5.60 9.74 -3.55
N LEU A 20 5.69 9.20 -4.77
CA LEU A 20 6.66 8.16 -5.13
C LEU A 20 8.09 8.61 -4.84
N PHE A 21 8.49 9.78 -5.35
CA PHE A 21 9.82 10.35 -5.11
C PHE A 21 10.06 10.72 -3.64
N GLN A 22 9.03 11.13 -2.91
CA GLN A 22 9.14 11.33 -1.47
C GLN A 22 9.32 10.01 -0.71
N GLY A 23 8.75 8.89 -1.18
CA GLY A 23 9.06 7.57 -0.63
C GLY A 23 10.55 7.22 -0.76
N ILE A 24 11.14 7.53 -1.91
CA ILE A 24 12.59 7.39 -2.17
C ILE A 24 13.37 8.30 -1.21
N LEU A 25 13.11 9.61 -1.25
CA LEU A 25 13.95 10.62 -0.62
C LEU A 25 13.70 10.77 0.88
N ILE A 26 12.45 10.74 1.34
CA ILE A 26 12.14 10.94 2.76
C ILE A 26 12.29 9.60 3.48
N SER A 27 11.52 8.60 3.08
CA SER A 27 11.46 7.34 3.81
C SER A 27 12.77 6.56 3.71
N GLY A 28 13.36 6.48 2.51
CA GLY A 28 14.65 5.82 2.29
C GLY A 28 15.81 6.49 3.04
N ILE A 29 15.96 7.80 2.90
CA ILE A 29 17.09 8.54 3.53
C ILE A 29 16.96 8.57 5.05
N LEU A 30 15.75 8.79 5.61
CA LEU A 30 15.56 8.76 7.07
C LEU A 30 15.88 7.39 7.66
N THR A 31 15.50 6.32 6.96
CA THR A 31 15.87 4.95 7.34
C THR A 31 17.39 4.80 7.35
N PHE A 32 18.06 5.20 6.27
CA PHE A 32 19.52 5.15 6.20
C PHE A 32 20.20 5.94 7.34
N PHE A 33 19.71 7.15 7.64
CA PHE A 33 20.22 7.93 8.78
C PHE A 33 19.97 7.23 10.12
N LEU A 34 18.80 6.62 10.32
CA LEU A 34 18.52 5.85 11.53
C LEU A 34 19.50 4.68 11.70
N TYR A 35 19.75 3.92 10.63
CA TYR A 35 20.76 2.85 10.63
C TYR A 35 22.14 3.38 11.04
N LYS A 36 22.60 4.46 10.39
CA LYS A 36 23.91 5.06 10.68
C LYS A 36 24.00 5.61 12.10
N PHE A 37 22.95 6.30 12.55
CA PHE A 37 22.85 6.82 13.90
C PHE A 37 22.99 5.70 14.92
N LEU A 38 22.17 4.64 14.84
CA LEU A 38 22.24 3.51 15.76
C LEU A 38 23.61 2.83 15.75
N ALA A 39 24.21 2.65 14.56
CA ALA A 39 25.55 2.07 14.45
C ALA A 39 26.64 2.93 15.10
N ILE A 40 26.58 4.27 14.98
CA ILE A 40 27.54 5.19 15.61
C ILE A 40 27.48 5.09 17.14
N PHE A 41 26.29 4.85 17.70
CA PHE A 41 26.10 4.63 19.15
C PHE A 41 26.35 3.18 19.58
N GLY A 42 26.99 2.36 18.74
CA GLY A 42 27.41 1.00 19.06
C GLY A 42 26.30 -0.05 19.05
N ALA A 43 25.11 0.27 18.52
CA ALA A 43 24.06 -0.72 18.37
C ALA A 43 24.41 -1.72 17.26
N ASP A 44 24.21 -3.01 17.52
CA ASP A 44 24.29 -4.04 16.48
C ASP A 44 23.02 -3.98 15.61
N VAL A 45 23.12 -3.23 14.51
CA VAL A 45 22.04 -3.05 13.52
C VAL A 45 21.68 -4.33 12.76
N ARG A 46 22.41 -5.44 12.95
CA ARG A 46 22.07 -6.75 12.40
C ARG A 46 21.32 -7.64 13.40
N SER A 47 21.34 -7.29 14.68
CA SER A 47 20.63 -8.05 15.71
C SER A 47 19.12 -8.05 15.48
N ALA A 48 18.44 -9.12 15.92
CA ALA A 48 16.99 -9.22 15.81
C ALA A 48 16.25 -8.10 16.56
N LEU A 49 16.81 -7.64 17.69
CA LEU A 49 16.22 -6.55 18.46
C LEU A 49 16.27 -5.23 17.67
N ILE A 50 17.45 -4.83 17.19
CA ILE A 50 17.62 -3.54 16.52
C ILE A 50 17.00 -3.60 15.11
N ASN A 51 17.38 -4.57 14.28
CA ASN A 51 16.91 -4.66 12.90
C ASN A 51 15.41 -5.00 12.82
N GLY A 52 14.96 -5.94 13.66
CA GLY A 52 13.57 -6.36 13.70
C GLY A 52 12.68 -5.35 14.40
N TRP A 53 12.93 -5.10 15.68
CA TRP A 53 11.95 -4.44 16.55
C TRP A 53 12.11 -2.93 16.70
N ILE A 54 13.21 -2.34 16.22
CA ILE A 54 13.40 -0.89 16.21
C ILE A 54 13.30 -0.37 14.77
N ILE A 55 14.18 -0.86 13.91
CA ILE A 55 14.31 -0.36 12.55
C ILE A 55 13.09 -0.74 11.72
N GLY A 56 12.65 -2.00 11.70
CA GLY A 56 11.47 -2.43 10.93
C GLY A 56 10.22 -1.56 11.18
N PRO A 57 9.76 -1.38 12.44
CA PRO A 57 8.68 -0.46 12.76
C PRO A 57 8.97 1.00 12.38
N ALA A 58 10.20 1.49 12.60
CA ALA A 58 10.56 2.85 12.22
C ALA A 58 10.50 3.06 10.69
N GLU A 59 10.88 2.06 9.89
CA GLU A 59 10.74 2.09 8.44
C GLU A 59 9.27 2.17 8.03
N GLU A 60 8.40 1.37 8.64
CA GLU A 60 6.95 1.46 8.42
C GLU A 60 6.41 2.84 8.78
N LEU A 61 6.88 3.45 9.87
CA LEU A 61 6.52 4.82 10.24
C LEU A 61 7.03 5.86 9.24
N PHE A 62 8.28 5.76 8.80
CA PHE A 62 8.88 6.71 7.85
C PHE A 62 8.20 6.65 6.47
N LYS A 63 7.66 5.51 6.06
CA LYS A 63 6.82 5.38 4.85
C LYS A 63 5.52 6.18 4.96
N LEU A 64 5.02 6.44 6.17
CA LEU A 64 3.82 7.26 6.42
C LEU A 64 4.06 8.77 6.33
N LEU A 65 5.32 9.23 6.38
CA LEU A 65 5.65 10.67 6.34
C LEU A 65 5.29 11.33 5.00
N PRO A 66 5.67 10.78 3.81
CA PRO A 66 5.24 11.31 2.52
C PRO A 66 3.72 11.44 2.39
N ILE A 67 2.98 10.44 2.88
CA ILE A 67 1.51 10.42 2.83
C ILE A 67 0.96 11.53 3.73
N SER A 68 1.45 11.63 4.96
CA SER A 68 1.01 12.63 5.94
C SER A 68 1.26 14.05 5.44
N LEU A 69 2.44 14.29 4.87
CA LEU A 69 2.79 15.58 4.26
C LEU A 69 1.88 15.90 3.07
N ALA A 70 1.66 14.95 2.16
CA ALA A 70 0.79 15.13 1.01
C ALA A 70 -0.66 15.45 1.41
N VAL A 71 -1.21 14.71 2.37
CA VAL A 71 -2.57 14.92 2.91
C VAL A 71 -2.66 16.27 3.61
N TYR A 72 -1.68 16.63 4.45
CA TYR A 72 -1.64 17.92 5.14
C TYR A 72 -1.62 19.10 4.16
N LEU A 73 -0.76 19.05 3.13
CA LEU A 73 -0.67 20.10 2.12
C LEU A 73 -1.94 20.20 1.27
N LEU A 74 -2.56 19.07 0.93
CA LEU A 74 -3.84 19.05 0.23
C LEU A 74 -4.95 19.66 1.07
N TYR A 75 -5.03 19.29 2.35
CA TYR A 75 -6.00 19.85 3.28
C TYR A 75 -5.79 21.36 3.46
N LYS A 76 -4.54 21.83 3.65
CA LYS A 76 -4.23 23.25 3.79
C LYS A 76 -4.71 24.05 2.57
N LYS A 77 -4.52 23.51 1.36
CA LYS A 77 -4.88 24.18 0.10
C LYS A 77 -6.38 24.12 -0.23
N ARG A 78 -7.02 22.97 -0.04
CA ARG A 78 -8.41 22.73 -0.51
C ARG A 78 -9.46 22.76 0.60
N LYS A 79 -9.04 22.76 1.87
CA LYS A 79 -9.89 22.60 3.05
C LYS A 79 -10.79 21.35 2.97
N SER A 80 -10.33 20.34 2.23
CA SER A 80 -11.01 19.07 2.04
C SER A 80 -10.01 17.92 2.11
N PHE A 81 -10.49 16.79 2.62
CA PHE A 81 -9.73 15.55 2.66
C PHE A 81 -9.90 14.79 1.34
N PRO A 82 -8.85 14.08 0.89
CA PRO A 82 -8.93 13.25 -0.30
C PRO A 82 -9.87 12.04 -0.07
N ASN A 83 -10.23 11.34 -1.16
CA ASN A 83 -11.07 10.14 -1.08
C ASN A 83 -10.32 8.96 -0.44
N ALA A 84 -11.04 7.94 0.00
CA ALA A 84 -10.41 6.81 0.70
C ALA A 84 -9.39 6.11 -0.22
N SER A 85 -9.72 5.90 -1.51
CA SER A 85 -8.79 5.39 -2.52
C SER A 85 -7.52 6.20 -2.71
N ASP A 86 -7.55 7.51 -2.48
CA ASP A 86 -6.37 8.35 -2.65
C ASP A 86 -5.31 8.01 -1.58
N PHE A 87 -5.74 7.67 -0.36
CA PHE A 87 -4.82 7.19 0.68
C PHE A 87 -4.14 5.89 0.25
N LEU A 88 -4.88 4.93 -0.31
CA LEU A 88 -4.29 3.70 -0.84
C LEU A 88 -3.23 4.01 -1.91
N ILE A 89 -3.58 4.81 -2.92
CA ILE A 89 -2.67 5.10 -4.03
C ILE A 89 -1.40 5.81 -3.54
N MET A 90 -1.55 6.86 -2.73
CA MET A 90 -0.39 7.57 -2.17
C MET A 90 0.48 6.63 -1.35
N SER A 91 -0.14 5.73 -0.58
CA SER A 91 0.60 4.84 0.31
C SER A 91 1.33 3.73 -0.43
N VAL A 92 0.71 3.15 -1.45
CA VAL A 92 1.37 2.20 -2.35
C VAL A 92 2.56 2.87 -3.04
N LEU A 93 2.41 4.10 -3.53
CA LEU A 93 3.51 4.83 -4.18
C LEU A 93 4.64 5.17 -3.21
N ALA A 94 4.33 5.61 -2.00
CA ALA A 94 5.34 5.87 -0.97
C ALA A 94 6.12 4.59 -0.62
N GLY A 95 5.40 3.48 -0.37
CA GLY A 95 6.01 2.17 -0.10
C GLY A 95 6.82 1.62 -1.28
N SER A 96 6.36 1.80 -2.52
CA SER A 96 7.12 1.46 -3.73
C SER A 96 8.40 2.28 -3.85
N GLY A 97 8.33 3.59 -3.59
CA GLY A 97 9.50 4.47 -3.61
C GLY A 97 10.55 4.04 -2.58
N PHE A 98 10.10 3.72 -1.37
CA PHE A 98 10.98 3.16 -0.34
C PHE A 98 11.62 1.83 -0.80
N SER A 99 10.84 0.90 -1.33
CA SER A 99 11.33 -0.42 -1.75
C SER A 99 12.41 -0.34 -2.83
N ILE A 100 12.33 0.63 -3.75
CA ILE A 100 13.36 0.86 -4.77
C ILE A 100 14.71 1.19 -4.11
N ILE A 101 14.71 2.07 -3.11
CA ILE A 101 15.93 2.46 -2.39
C ILE A 101 16.47 1.30 -1.57
N GLU A 102 15.62 0.65 -0.78
CA GLU A 102 16.02 -0.47 0.06
C GLU A 102 16.66 -1.60 -0.75
N LYS A 103 16.05 -2.03 -1.86
CA LYS A 103 16.62 -3.06 -2.74
C LYS A 103 17.96 -2.66 -3.36
N THR A 104 18.21 -1.36 -3.53
CA THR A 104 19.49 -0.85 -4.04
C THR A 104 20.60 -0.93 -2.98
N PHE A 105 20.27 -0.71 -1.69
CA PHE A 105 21.26 -0.71 -0.61
C PHE A 105 21.50 -2.07 0.03
N TRP A 106 20.48 -2.94 0.09
CA TRP A 106 20.52 -4.19 0.86
C TRP A 106 20.58 -5.43 -0.04
N GLY A 107 21.24 -5.31 -1.21
CA GLY A 107 21.18 -6.17 -2.41
C GLY A 107 21.49 -7.67 -2.30
N GLU A 108 21.18 -8.33 -1.18
CA GLU A 108 21.53 -9.72 -0.89
C GLU A 108 20.35 -10.60 -0.44
N VAL A 109 19.13 -10.06 -0.28
CA VAL A 109 17.96 -10.88 0.08
C VAL A 109 17.28 -11.42 -1.18
N SER A 110 17.57 -12.67 -1.50
CA SER A 110 16.89 -13.41 -2.57
C SER A 110 15.66 -14.14 -2.04
N PHE A 111 14.55 -13.98 -2.73
CA PHE A 111 13.32 -14.71 -2.44
C PHE A 111 12.97 -15.64 -3.61
N PRO A 112 12.89 -16.97 -3.38
CA PRO A 112 12.68 -17.95 -4.44
C PRO A 112 11.30 -17.92 -5.09
N PHE A 113 10.28 -17.33 -4.44
CA PHE A 113 8.94 -17.27 -5.01
C PHE A 113 8.14 -16.05 -4.54
N THR A 114 7.14 -15.70 -5.35
CA THR A 114 6.04 -14.79 -5.00
C THR A 114 4.85 -15.59 -4.50
N TYR A 115 4.15 -15.11 -3.47
CA TYR A 115 2.97 -15.75 -2.92
C TYR A 115 1.75 -14.84 -2.90
N GLY A 116 0.61 -15.41 -2.50
CA GLY A 116 -0.65 -14.68 -2.35
C GLY A 116 -1.62 -14.87 -3.52
N PRO A 117 -2.77 -14.17 -3.48
CA PRO A 117 -3.82 -14.36 -4.47
C PRO A 117 -3.37 -13.95 -5.88
N ARG A 118 -3.74 -14.77 -6.88
CA ARG A 118 -3.34 -14.61 -8.29
C ARG A 118 -4.45 -15.04 -9.24
N ILE A 119 -4.44 -14.52 -10.47
CA ILE A 119 -5.25 -15.00 -11.59
C ILE A 119 -4.29 -15.46 -12.68
N GLY A 120 -4.26 -16.76 -12.97
CA GLY A 120 -3.25 -17.35 -13.85
C GLY A 120 -1.84 -17.07 -13.33
N GLY A 121 -0.97 -16.51 -14.18
CA GLY A 121 0.40 -16.10 -13.81
C GLY A 121 0.50 -14.72 -13.16
N LEU A 122 -0.60 -13.97 -13.05
CA LEU A 122 -0.58 -12.59 -12.55
C LEU A 122 -0.89 -12.56 -11.05
N TYR A 123 0.12 -12.25 -10.24
CA TYR A 123 -0.02 -12.02 -8.81
C TYR A 123 -0.57 -10.61 -8.54
N PHE A 124 -1.53 -10.50 -7.63
CA PHE A 124 -2.01 -9.19 -7.20
C PHE A 124 -0.97 -8.41 -6.37
N PHE A 125 -0.05 -9.15 -5.75
CA PHE A 125 1.03 -8.63 -4.91
C PHE A 125 2.38 -9.13 -5.45
N PRO A 126 2.91 -8.55 -6.53
CA PRO A 126 4.15 -9.03 -7.14
C PRO A 126 5.38 -8.89 -6.22
N ASP A 127 5.29 -8.05 -5.19
CA ASP A 127 6.32 -7.85 -4.17
C ASP A 127 6.08 -8.67 -2.89
N ALA A 128 5.06 -9.54 -2.86
CA ALA A 128 4.84 -10.49 -1.78
C ALA A 128 5.79 -11.67 -1.94
N LEU A 129 7.03 -11.47 -1.52
CA LEU A 129 8.14 -12.39 -1.71
C LEU A 129 8.38 -13.24 -0.47
N GLY A 130 8.67 -14.54 -0.68
CA GLY A 130 8.79 -15.50 0.41
C GLY A 130 9.85 -16.57 0.20
N ILE A 131 10.17 -17.25 1.30
CA ILE A 131 11.05 -18.42 1.41
C ILE A 131 10.25 -19.59 2.02
N MET A 132 10.83 -20.80 1.98
CA MET A 132 10.27 -21.96 2.67
C MET A 132 10.97 -22.17 4.00
N VAL A 133 10.21 -22.15 5.11
CA VAL A 133 10.69 -22.47 6.45
C VAL A 133 9.91 -23.66 6.98
N ASN A 134 10.58 -24.78 7.22
CA ASN A 134 9.96 -26.05 7.60
C ASN A 134 8.84 -26.50 6.64
N GLY A 135 9.07 -26.37 5.33
CA GLY A 135 8.09 -26.75 4.31
C GLY A 135 6.85 -25.84 4.23
N ARG A 136 6.85 -24.68 4.90
CA ARG A 136 5.76 -23.69 4.85
C ARG A 136 6.27 -22.36 4.30
N ALA A 137 5.40 -21.65 3.58
CA ALA A 137 5.71 -20.32 3.10
C ALA A 137 5.92 -19.35 4.27
N PHE A 138 6.93 -18.50 4.12
CA PHE A 138 7.35 -17.52 5.11
C PHE A 138 7.82 -16.28 4.36
N GLY A 139 7.17 -15.14 4.58
CA GLY A 139 7.56 -13.92 3.88
C GLY A 139 6.79 -12.69 4.32
N TYR A 140 6.90 -11.64 3.54
CA TYR A 140 6.25 -10.35 3.77
C TYR A 140 5.53 -9.90 2.51
N ILE A 141 4.39 -9.20 2.65
CA ILE A 141 3.54 -8.82 1.52
C ILE A 141 4.21 -7.80 0.57
N GLY A 142 5.37 -7.27 0.98
CA GLY A 142 6.12 -6.24 0.28
C GLY A 142 5.75 -4.83 0.76
N HIS A 143 6.70 -3.91 0.71
CA HIS A 143 6.57 -2.59 1.32
C HIS A 143 5.44 -1.77 0.72
N ALA A 144 5.22 -1.88 -0.60
CA ALA A 144 4.15 -1.18 -1.29
C ALA A 144 2.76 -1.62 -0.79
N ALA A 145 2.54 -2.93 -0.65
CA ALA A 145 1.25 -3.46 -0.21
C ALA A 145 1.04 -3.26 1.30
N ALA A 146 2.07 -3.45 2.13
CA ALA A 146 1.99 -3.20 3.57
C ALA A 146 1.66 -1.73 3.88
N THR A 147 2.38 -0.79 3.26
CA THR A 147 2.09 0.64 3.39
C THR A 147 0.70 0.96 2.84
N GLY A 148 0.33 0.35 1.71
CA GLY A 148 -1.01 0.46 1.11
C GLY A 148 -2.12 0.03 2.06
N LEU A 149 -1.93 -1.04 2.81
CA LEU A 149 -2.88 -1.53 3.81
C LEU A 149 -3.08 -0.52 4.95
N VAL A 150 -2.00 0.06 5.49
CA VAL A 150 -2.09 1.14 6.48
C VAL A 150 -2.80 2.36 5.89
N GLY A 151 -2.50 2.70 4.62
CA GLY A 151 -3.17 3.76 3.88
C GLY A 151 -4.68 3.56 3.76
N MET A 152 -5.13 2.36 3.40
CA MET A 152 -6.57 2.02 3.36
C MET A 152 -7.21 2.18 4.73
N ALA A 153 -6.57 1.68 5.77
CA ALA A 153 -7.05 1.80 7.15
C ALA A 153 -7.21 3.27 7.57
N LEU A 154 -6.25 4.13 7.21
CA LEU A 154 -6.34 5.58 7.42
C LEU A 154 -7.51 6.19 6.65
N GLY A 155 -7.64 5.89 5.35
CA GLY A 155 -8.72 6.41 4.51
C GLY A 155 -10.11 6.03 5.05
N ILE A 156 -10.28 4.78 5.49
CA ILE A 156 -11.50 4.28 6.13
C ILE A 156 -11.74 4.99 7.46
N ALA A 157 -10.73 5.11 8.33
CA ALA A 157 -10.86 5.79 9.62
C ALA A 157 -11.25 7.27 9.44
N PHE A 158 -10.61 8.00 8.52
CA PHE A 158 -10.99 9.38 8.18
C PHE A 158 -12.43 9.47 7.67
N TYR A 159 -12.88 8.51 6.87
CA TYR A 159 -14.26 8.47 6.39
C TYR A 159 -15.27 8.29 7.54
N ILE A 160 -15.06 7.29 8.40
CA ILE A 160 -15.95 7.00 9.53
C ILE A 160 -15.90 8.12 10.57
N GLN A 161 -14.71 8.66 10.87
CA GLN A 161 -14.52 9.78 11.78
C GLN A 161 -15.33 11.00 11.34
N ARG A 162 -15.30 11.34 10.05
CA ARG A 162 -16.03 12.51 9.55
C ARG A 162 -17.53 12.39 9.73
N LYS A 163 -18.07 11.17 9.55
CA LYS A 163 -19.51 10.88 9.68
C LYS A 163 -19.98 10.74 11.12
N THR A 164 -19.20 10.07 11.96
CA THR A 164 -19.64 9.63 13.30
C THR A 164 -19.04 10.43 14.44
N LYS A 165 -17.95 11.16 14.19
CA LYS A 165 -17.11 11.87 15.19
C LYS A 165 -16.56 10.99 16.32
N LYS A 166 -16.66 9.66 16.21
CA LYS A 166 -16.16 8.73 17.23
C LYS A 166 -14.65 8.60 17.13
N GLN A 167 -13.95 8.73 18.26
CA GLN A 167 -12.48 8.68 18.30
C GLN A 167 -11.91 7.25 18.20
N TRP A 168 -12.66 6.24 18.63
CA TRP A 168 -12.20 4.84 18.59
C TRP A 168 -11.86 4.35 17.19
N VAL A 169 -12.36 5.00 16.14
CA VAL A 169 -12.09 4.65 14.73
C VAL A 169 -10.59 4.73 14.38
N TRP A 170 -9.81 5.51 15.14
CA TRP A 170 -8.35 5.59 15.00
C TRP A 170 -7.63 4.32 15.48
N ALA A 171 -8.31 3.45 16.23
CA ALA A 171 -7.78 2.12 16.55
C ALA A 171 -7.58 1.27 15.28
N ILE A 172 -8.37 1.48 14.23
CA ILE A 172 -8.27 0.71 12.97
C ILE A 172 -6.87 0.87 12.34
N PRO A 173 -6.41 2.08 11.95
CA PRO A 173 -5.07 2.26 11.39
C PRO A 173 -3.97 1.93 12.38
N ALA A 174 -4.16 2.15 13.68
CA ALA A 174 -3.17 1.79 14.70
C ALA A 174 -2.95 0.27 14.77
N LEU A 175 -4.02 -0.53 14.81
CA LEU A 175 -3.93 -2.00 14.82
C LEU A 175 -3.33 -2.54 13.52
N VAL A 176 -3.70 -1.94 12.38
CA VAL A 176 -3.13 -2.32 11.08
C VAL A 176 -1.64 -1.98 11.00
N TYR A 177 -1.22 -0.82 11.51
CA TYR A 177 0.18 -0.44 11.61
C TYR A 177 0.96 -1.41 12.50
N ILE A 178 0.42 -1.76 13.67
CA ILE A 178 1.03 -2.73 14.58
C ILE A 178 1.18 -4.08 13.87
N TRP A 179 0.14 -4.54 13.17
CA TRP A 179 0.16 -5.80 12.42
C TRP A 179 1.30 -5.84 11.40
N VAL A 180 1.38 -4.86 10.49
CA VAL A 180 2.44 -4.84 9.46
C VAL A 180 3.83 -4.68 10.07
N SER A 181 3.96 -3.90 11.14
CA SER A 181 5.24 -3.70 11.83
C SER A 181 5.72 -4.97 12.53
N VAL A 182 4.81 -5.73 13.16
CA VAL A 182 5.12 -7.01 13.79
C VAL A 182 5.54 -8.04 12.74
N GLU A 183 4.82 -8.16 11.63
CA GLU A 183 5.22 -9.09 10.57
C GLU A 183 6.59 -8.75 9.98
N HIS A 184 6.84 -7.46 9.72
CA HIS A 184 8.12 -7.00 9.22
C HIS A 184 9.25 -7.25 10.25
N ALA A 185 9.02 -6.91 11.52
CA ALA A 185 9.97 -7.17 12.60
C ALA A 185 10.32 -8.65 12.75
N LEU A 186 9.33 -9.54 12.62
CA LEU A 186 9.52 -10.98 12.70
C LEU A 186 10.25 -11.54 11.48
N LEU A 187 9.99 -11.02 10.28
CA LEU A 187 10.77 -11.38 9.08
C LEU A 187 12.23 -10.96 9.22
N ASN A 188 12.50 -9.73 9.66
CA ASN A 188 13.86 -9.25 9.89
C ASN A 188 14.56 -10.03 11.01
N SER A 189 13.82 -10.38 12.06
CA SER A 189 14.34 -11.24 13.13
C SER A 189 14.73 -12.62 12.59
N TYR A 190 13.95 -13.20 11.67
CA TYR A 190 14.33 -14.48 11.02
C TYR A 190 15.67 -14.36 10.30
N TYR A 191 15.90 -13.29 9.53
CA TYR A 191 17.18 -13.08 8.87
C TYR A 191 18.34 -12.78 9.83
N ALA A 192 18.04 -12.23 11.00
CA ALA A 192 19.04 -11.93 12.03
C ALA A 192 19.44 -13.15 12.88
N ASN A 193 18.47 -13.99 13.29
CA ASN A 193 18.71 -15.07 14.25
C ASN A 193 17.94 -16.38 13.98
N GLY A 194 17.26 -16.50 12.84
CA GLY A 194 16.51 -17.69 12.45
C GLY A 194 15.18 -17.91 13.18
N THR A 195 14.66 -16.92 13.93
CA THR A 195 13.37 -17.09 14.63
C THR A 195 12.23 -17.39 13.66
N LYS A 196 11.44 -18.41 13.98
CA LYS A 196 10.31 -18.88 13.15
C LYS A 196 8.96 -18.34 13.63
N ALA A 197 8.97 -17.34 14.51
CA ALA A 197 7.77 -16.86 15.20
C ALA A 197 6.67 -16.34 14.25
N LEU A 198 7.03 -15.80 13.07
CA LEU A 198 6.05 -15.40 12.05
C LEU A 198 5.17 -16.56 11.57
N LEU A 199 5.64 -17.81 11.62
CA LEU A 199 4.81 -18.98 11.29
C LEU A 199 3.57 -19.09 12.19
N LYS A 200 3.64 -18.60 13.44
CA LYS A 200 2.49 -18.57 14.35
C LYS A 200 1.41 -17.58 13.89
N LEU A 201 1.78 -16.61 13.06
CA LEU A 201 0.88 -15.64 12.44
C LEU A 201 0.51 -16.03 10.99
N GLY A 202 0.82 -17.25 10.56
CA GLY A 202 0.53 -17.72 9.21
C GLY A 202 1.62 -17.40 8.18
N GLY A 203 2.83 -17.02 8.61
CA GLY A 203 4.00 -16.91 7.72
C GLY A 203 3.92 -15.76 6.72
N GLY A 204 3.13 -14.72 6.98
CA GLY A 204 2.87 -13.63 6.03
C GLY A 204 1.70 -13.89 5.07
N LEU A 205 1.15 -15.11 5.01
CA LEU A 205 0.08 -15.48 4.07
C LEU A 205 -1.26 -14.83 4.39
N VAL A 206 -1.47 -14.40 5.64
CA VAL A 206 -2.74 -13.81 6.10
C VAL A 206 -2.91 -12.38 5.58
N THR A 207 -1.82 -11.62 5.47
CA THR A 207 -1.85 -10.19 5.15
C THR A 207 -2.38 -9.87 3.75
N PRO A 208 -2.08 -10.65 2.70
CA PRO A 208 -2.75 -10.49 1.40
C PRO A 208 -4.27 -10.53 1.49
N TRP A 209 -4.83 -11.40 2.33
CA TRP A 209 -6.29 -11.50 2.52
C TRP A 209 -6.84 -10.32 3.31
N ILE A 210 -6.15 -9.90 4.38
CA ILE A 210 -6.51 -8.67 5.11
C ILE A 210 -6.51 -7.47 4.15
N PHE A 211 -5.50 -7.37 3.29
CA PHE A 211 -5.44 -6.34 2.24
C PHE A 211 -6.69 -6.37 1.36
N LEU A 212 -7.11 -7.53 0.86
CA LEU A 212 -8.29 -7.64 0.01
C LEU A 212 -9.59 -7.25 0.74
N VAL A 213 -9.72 -7.57 2.02
CA VAL A 213 -10.87 -7.15 2.84
C VAL A 213 -10.92 -5.63 2.98
N PHE A 214 -9.79 -4.99 3.31
CA PHE A 214 -9.70 -3.53 3.40
C PHE A 214 -9.95 -2.85 2.06
N LEU A 215 -9.43 -3.44 0.98
CA LEU A 215 -9.67 -2.98 -0.38
C LEU A 215 -11.17 -3.02 -0.72
N ALA A 216 -11.85 -4.13 -0.45
CA ALA A 216 -13.28 -4.26 -0.69
C ALA A 216 -14.07 -3.21 0.10
N ALA A 217 -13.78 -3.04 1.40
CA ALA A 217 -14.44 -2.03 2.24
C ALA A 217 -14.23 -0.60 1.71
N MET A 218 -13.00 -0.27 1.29
CA MET A 218 -12.67 1.03 0.71
C MET A 218 -13.40 1.27 -0.61
N LEU A 219 -13.47 0.28 -1.49
CA LEU A 219 -14.20 0.38 -2.76
C LEU A 219 -15.70 0.59 -2.52
N ILE A 220 -16.29 -0.11 -1.56
CA ILE A 220 -17.69 0.09 -1.16
C ILE A 220 -17.92 1.54 -0.71
N ILE A 221 -17.01 2.10 0.12
CA ILE A 221 -17.11 3.49 0.57
C ILE A 221 -17.06 4.47 -0.61
N ASP A 222 -16.12 4.28 -1.52
CA ASP A 222 -15.95 5.19 -2.65
C ASP A 222 -17.12 5.08 -3.64
N LEU A 223 -17.63 3.87 -3.91
CA LEU A 223 -18.83 3.65 -4.71
C LEU A 223 -20.06 4.30 -4.05
N TYR A 224 -20.25 4.11 -2.75
CA TYR A 224 -21.33 4.75 -2.00
C TYR A 224 -21.26 6.28 -2.13
N ASN A 225 -20.07 6.86 -1.98
CA ASN A 225 -19.87 8.31 -2.10
C ASN A 225 -20.14 8.81 -3.52
N LEU A 226 -19.67 8.07 -4.53
CA LEU A 226 -19.91 8.37 -5.94
C LEU A 226 -21.41 8.35 -6.26
N PHE A 227 -22.12 7.28 -5.91
CA PHE A 227 -23.56 7.17 -6.16
C PHE A 227 -24.36 8.22 -5.39
N SER A 228 -24.01 8.48 -4.13
CA SER A 228 -24.63 9.55 -3.34
C SER A 228 -24.41 10.93 -3.96
N TRP A 229 -23.23 11.17 -4.56
CA TRP A 229 -22.92 12.42 -5.24
C TRP A 229 -23.66 12.56 -6.57
N LEU A 230 -23.76 11.48 -7.36
CA LEU A 230 -24.48 11.42 -8.63
C LEU A 230 -25.99 11.58 -8.44
N ALA A 231 -26.57 11.01 -7.39
CA ALA A 231 -27.99 11.16 -7.07
C ALA A 231 -28.39 12.63 -6.89
N LYS A 232 -27.47 13.45 -6.37
CA LYS A 232 -27.67 14.90 -6.19
C LYS A 232 -27.34 15.73 -7.42
N ARG A 233 -26.80 15.13 -8.49
CA ARG A 233 -26.34 15.84 -9.71
C ARG A 233 -26.72 15.08 -10.99
N PRO A 234 -27.98 15.20 -11.44
CA PRO A 234 -28.48 14.49 -12.62
C PRO A 234 -27.66 14.78 -13.89
N GLN A 235 -27.20 16.01 -14.06
CA GLN A 235 -26.35 16.42 -15.20
C GLN A 235 -25.03 15.64 -15.23
N ALA A 236 -24.38 15.45 -14.08
CA ALA A 236 -23.15 14.67 -14.00
C ALA A 236 -23.39 13.18 -14.28
N LYS A 237 -24.53 12.64 -13.87
CA LYS A 237 -24.95 11.26 -14.22
C LYS A 237 -25.11 11.08 -15.73
N GLN A 238 -25.64 12.08 -16.44
CA GLN A 238 -25.72 12.04 -17.90
C GLN A 238 -24.34 12.07 -18.57
N VAL A 239 -23.43 12.91 -18.08
CA VAL A 239 -22.04 12.97 -18.58
C VAL A 239 -21.34 11.63 -18.35
N LEU A 240 -21.47 11.04 -17.16
CA LEU A 240 -20.85 9.75 -16.84
C LEU A 240 -21.36 8.64 -17.78
N LYS A 241 -22.69 8.56 -18.03
CA LYS A 241 -23.26 7.59 -18.98
C LYS A 241 -22.71 7.76 -20.40
N LYS A 242 -22.54 9.00 -20.86
CA LYS A 242 -21.94 9.28 -22.18
C LYS A 242 -20.47 8.84 -22.22
N SER A 243 -19.70 9.12 -21.17
CA SER A 243 -18.29 8.71 -21.07
C SER A 243 -18.14 7.19 -20.99
N GLU A 244 -19.01 6.50 -20.26
CA GLU A 244 -19.03 5.04 -20.16
C GLU A 244 -19.29 4.38 -21.52
N ALA A 245 -20.29 4.87 -22.27
CA ALA A 245 -20.55 4.40 -23.63
C ALA A 245 -19.35 4.63 -24.57
N SER A 246 -18.68 5.78 -24.45
CA SER A 246 -17.47 6.08 -25.24
C SER A 246 -16.28 5.17 -24.86
N PHE A 247 -16.11 4.89 -23.57
CA PHE A 247 -15.04 4.01 -23.07
C PHE A 247 -15.23 2.57 -23.54
N PHE A 248 -16.43 1.99 -23.39
CA PHE A 248 -16.70 0.64 -23.88
C PHE A 248 -16.62 0.53 -25.41
N LYS A 249 -17.02 1.58 -26.14
CA LYS A 249 -16.82 1.65 -27.58
C LYS A 249 -15.34 1.61 -27.95
N THR A 250 -14.50 2.37 -27.24
CA THR A 250 -13.05 2.36 -27.44
C THR A 250 -12.44 0.98 -27.13
N LEU A 251 -12.83 0.36 -26.01
CA LEU A 251 -12.39 -1.00 -25.66
C LEU A 251 -12.80 -2.05 -26.70
N HIS A 252 -14.01 -1.95 -27.24
CA HIS A 252 -14.47 -2.85 -28.28
C HIS A 252 -13.62 -2.73 -29.56
N VAL A 253 -13.25 -1.50 -29.95
CA VAL A 253 -12.33 -1.26 -31.08
C VAL A 253 -10.97 -1.92 -30.82
N PHE A 254 -10.40 -1.79 -29.62
CA PHE A 254 -9.14 -2.45 -29.27
C PHE A 254 -9.23 -3.98 -29.33
N ASN A 255 -10.33 -4.58 -28.86
CA ASN A 255 -10.55 -6.03 -28.97
C ASN A 255 -10.63 -6.50 -30.43
N ILE A 256 -11.28 -5.72 -31.30
CA ILE A 256 -11.32 -6.03 -32.74
C ILE A 256 -9.91 -5.97 -33.34
N LEU A 257 -9.10 -4.97 -32.99
CA LEU A 257 -7.72 -4.87 -33.48
C LEU A 257 -6.84 -6.02 -32.98
N ALA A 258 -6.90 -6.35 -31.69
CA ALA A 258 -6.10 -7.42 -31.08
C ALA A 258 -6.48 -8.85 -31.56
N SER A 259 -7.70 -9.04 -32.07
CA SER A 259 -8.13 -10.32 -32.65
C SER A 259 -7.69 -10.49 -34.11
N LYS A 260 -7.47 -9.40 -34.84
CA LYS A 260 -6.93 -9.44 -36.21
C LYS A 260 -5.44 -9.78 -36.25
N GLU A 261 -4.65 -9.31 -35.29
CA GLU A 261 -3.21 -9.62 -35.19
C GLU A 261 -2.90 -11.10 -34.87
N LYS A 262 -3.89 -11.90 -34.46
CA LYS A 262 -3.70 -13.34 -34.18
C LYS A 262 -3.96 -14.25 -35.39
N VAL A 263 -4.34 -13.68 -36.53
CA VAL A 263 -4.69 -14.42 -37.75
C VAL A 263 -3.60 -14.29 -38.83
N GLU A 264 -2.53 -13.55 -38.54
CA GLU A 264 -1.29 -13.48 -39.34
C GLU A 264 -0.16 -14.25 -38.62
#